data_AF-A0A921BBR7-F1
#
_entry.id   AF-A0A921BBR7-F1
#
_cell.length_a   1.000
_cell.length_b   1.000
_cell.length_c   1.000
_cell.angle_alpha   90.00
_cell.angle_beta   90.00
_cell.angle_gamma   90.00
#
_symmetry.space_group_name_H-M   'P 1'
#
loop_
_entity.id
_entity.type
_entity.pdbx_description
1 polymer ?
#
loop_
_entity_poly.entity_id
_entity_poly.type
_entity_poly.pdbx_seq_one_letter_code
_entity_poly.pdbx_strand_id
1 'polypeptide(L)' 'MQALAELSGLQNLETLNITYNLVHPQGLALLDNSERLQNLGKVKTDTLKAED' A
#
# COMPACT_ATOMS: atom_id res chain seq x y z
N MET A 1 -4.09 2.53 6.80
CA MET A 1 -3.81 1.36 5.93
C MET A 1 -3.88 0.03 6.67
N GLN A 2 -3.84 -0.03 8.01
CA GLN A 2 -4.01 -1.29 8.78
C GLN A 2 -5.15 -2.17 8.25
N ALA A 3 -6.37 -1.64 8.19
CA ALA A 3 -7.53 -2.38 7.71
C ALA A 3 -7.31 -2.98 6.30
N LEU A 4 -6.72 -2.22 5.38
CA LEU A 4 -6.43 -2.67 4.02
C LEU A 4 -5.39 -3.81 4.00
N ALA A 5 -4.35 -3.69 4.83
CA ALA A 5 -3.30 -4.70 4.97
C ALA A 5 -3.80 -6.02 5.58
N GLU A 6 -4.91 -5.99 6.32
CA GLU A 6 -5.49 -7.17 6.99
C GLU A 6 -6.62 -7.84 6.19
N LEU A 7 -7.06 -7.24 5.07
CA LEU A 7 -8.16 -7.80 4.28
C LEU A 7 -7.80 -9.15 3.66
N SER A 8 -8.56 -10.18 4.00
CA SER A 8 -8.38 -11.54 3.46
C SER A 8 -8.81 -11.70 2.00
N GLY A 9 -9.59 -10.77 1.46
CA GLY A 9 -10.18 -10.85 0.12
C GLY A 9 -9.32 -10.29 -1.03
N LEU A 10 -8.17 -9.68 -0.74
CA LEU A 10 -7.35 -8.96 -1.73
C LEU A 10 -6.07 -9.70 -2.11
N GLN A 11 -6.03 -11.02 -1.94
CA GLN A 11 -4.84 -11.85 -2.19
C GLN A 11 -4.30 -11.76 -3.61
N ASN A 12 -5.16 -11.44 -4.59
CA ASN A 12 -4.80 -11.29 -6.00
C ASN A 12 -4.65 -9.82 -6.43
N LEU A 13 -4.62 -8.87 -5.50
CA LEU A 13 -4.48 -7.46 -5.85
C LEU A 13 -3.05 -7.17 -6.29
N GLU A 14 -2.87 -6.84 -7.57
CA GLU A 14 -1.54 -6.56 -8.14
C GLU A 14 -1.18 -5.06 -8.11
N THR A 15 -2.17 -4.19 -8.25
CA THR A 15 -1.98 -2.73 -8.28
C THR A 15 -2.97 -2.04 -7.36
N LEU A 16 -2.45 -1.21 -6.45
CA LEU A 16 -3.23 -0.31 -5.61
C LEU A 16 -2.94 1.13 -6.03
N ASN A 17 -3.99 1.87 -6.41
CA ASN A 17 -3.89 3.30 -6.67
C ASN A 17 -4.56 4.11 -5.57
N ILE A 18 -3.78 4.90 -4.86
CA ILE A 18 -4.19 5.78 -3.76
C ILE A 18 -3.65 7.20 -3.96
N THR A 19 -3.39 7.61 -5.21
CA THR A 19 -3.15 9.02 -5.55
C THR A 19 -4.30 9.90 -5.06
N TYR A 20 -4.02 11.15 -4.76
CA TYR A 20 -4.91 12.17 -4.19
C TYR A 20 -5.49 11.83 -2.82
N ASN A 21 -4.79 10.99 -2.05
CA ASN A 21 -5.12 10.70 -0.65
C ASN A 21 -3.97 11.13 0.28
N LEU A 22 -4.32 11.53 1.49
CA LEU A 22 -3.32 11.73 2.55
C LEU A 22 -2.76 10.35 2.96
N VAL A 23 -1.47 10.14 2.68
CA VAL A 23 -0.78 8.89 2.98
C VAL A 23 0.36 9.15 3.95
N HIS A 24 0.33 8.48 5.09
CA HIS A 24 1.44 8.44 6.04
C HIS A 24 2.43 7.33 5.65
N PRO A 25 3.75 7.56 5.74
CA PRO A 25 4.76 6.54 5.44
C PRO A 25 4.57 5.22 6.21
N GLN A 26 4.16 5.31 7.48
CA GLN A 26 3.85 4.12 8.30
C GLN A 26 2.72 3.29 7.70
N GLY A 27 1.76 3.94 7.04
CA GLY A 27 0.69 3.25 6.31
C GLY A 27 1.23 2.40 5.17
N LEU A 28 2.17 2.93 4.39
CA LEU A 28 2.80 2.21 3.28
C LEU A 28 3.62 1.02 3.79
N ALA A 29 4.35 1.19 4.89
CA ALA A 29 5.07 0.09 5.53
C ALA A 29 4.14 -1.05 5.98
N LEU A 30 2.90 -0.76 6.38
CA LEU A 30 1.91 -1.80 6.70
C LEU A 30 1.46 -2.57 5.46
N LEU A 31 1.36 -1.93 4.29
CA LEU A 31 1.04 -2.63 3.05
C LEU A 31 2.19 -3.53 2.62
N ASP A 32 3.43 -3.04 2.73
CA ASP A 32 4.66 -3.76 2.34
C ASP A 32 4.89 -5.02 3.19
N ASN A 33 4.55 -4.95 4.48
CA ASN A 33 4.66 -6.09 5.42
C ASN A 33 3.40 -6.97 5.49
N SER A 34 2.40 -6.73 4.64
CA SER A 34 1.15 -7.49 4.70
C SER A 34 1.34 -8.93 4.25
N GLU A 35 1.05 -9.89 5.13
CA GLU A 35 1.01 -11.31 4.76
C GLU A 35 -0.13 -11.66 3.79
N ARG A 36 -1.09 -10.74 3.58
CA ARG A 36 -2.29 -10.96 2.76
C ARG A 36 -2.17 -10.36 1.36
N LEU A 37 -1.39 -9.30 1.18
CA LEU A 37 -1.19 -8.61 -0.10
C LEU A 37 0.06 -9.13 -0.84
N GLN A 38 0.26 -10.45 -0.85
CA GLN A 38 1.46 -11.10 -1.39
C GLN A 38 1.72 -10.82 -2.89
N ASN A 39 0.65 -10.52 -3.65
CA ASN A 39 0.74 -10.23 -5.07
C ASN A 39 0.81 -8.73 -5.38
N LEU A 40 0.79 -7.84 -4.38
CA LEU A 40 0.79 -6.40 -4.58
C LEU A 40 2.18 -5.91 -5.01
N GLY A 41 2.39 -5.84 -6.32
CA GLY A 41 3.67 -5.38 -6.90
C GLY A 41 3.74 -3.86 -7.14
N LYS A 42 2.61 -3.15 -7.12
CA LYS A 42 2.58 -1.72 -7.46
C LYS A 42 1.63 -0.92 -6.58
N VAL A 43 2.19 0.04 -5.85
CA VAL A 43 1.43 1.07 -5.14
C VAL A 43 1.68 2.42 -5.81
N LYS A 44 0.61 3.10 -6.24
CA LYS A 44 0.68 4.48 -6.73
C LYS A 44 0.19 5.42 -5.64
N THR A 45 1.01 6.39 -5.27
CA THR A 45 0.73 7.40 -4.26
C THR A 45 1.40 8.72 -4.67
N ASP A 46 0.90 9.83 -4.14
CA ASP A 46 1.45 11.17 -4.40
C ASP A 46 2.65 11.50 -3.52
N THR A 47 3.20 10.52 -2.77
CA THR A 47 4.40 10.75 -1.97
C THR A 47 5.51 11.29 -2.86
N LEU A 48 5.83 12.57 -2.65
CA LEU A 48 7.07 13.18 -3.11
C LEU A 48 8.19 12.33 -2.52
N LYS A 49 9.05 11.75 -3.36
CA LYS A 49 10.33 11.24 -2.87
C LYS A 49 10.98 12.41 -2.14
N ALA A 50 11.27 12.26 -0.85
CA ALA A 50 12.35 13.06 -0.29
C ALA A 50 13.57 12.68 -1.14
N GLU A 51 14.06 13.61 -1.94
CA GLU A 51 15.33 13.44 -2.63
C GLU A 51 16.39 13.13 -1.55
N ASP A 52 17.19 12.09 -1.79
CA ASP A 52 18.27 11.64 -0.89
C ASP A 52 19.26 12.77 -0.56
#